data_AF-A0A081K5Y2-F1
#
_entry.id   AF-A0A081K5Y2-F1
#
_cell.length_a   1.000
_cell.length_b   1.000
_cell.length_c   1.000
_cell.angle_alpha   90.00
_cell.angle_beta   90.00
_cell.angle_gamma   90.00
#
_symmetry.space_group_name_H-M   'P 1'
#
loop_
_entity.id
_entity.type
_entity.pdbx_description
1 polymer ?
#
loop_
_entity_poly.entity_id
_entity_poly.type
_entity_poly.pdbx_seq_one_letter_code
_entity_poly.pdbx_strand_id
1 'polypeptide(L)'
;MLRELGIMKFFVVILIAVAAFYFYKSDQPEIIIYDGITSENIFEVSGSDSRFQYELEEGFISIDAVAAMTGTNGGLKEGGALLTVHLLNHQAVNKFTETYGQSGLCPAPFFNQYADQKILVAASSVIGEKIASWNLPDYRMSSTWENFTIQGQCIKRLKYGELDGEEMQIPDSFFNNCRMILVNELEHYSL
;
A
#
# COMPACT_ATOMS: atom_id res chain seq x y z
N MET A 1 26.43 -23.84 48.06
CA MET A 1 26.20 -24.39 46.71
C MET A 1 24.78 -24.17 46.15
N LEU A 2 23.70 -24.36 46.94
CA LEU A 2 22.31 -24.12 46.44
C LEU A 2 21.92 -22.63 46.23
N ARG A 3 22.57 -21.68 46.93
CA ARG A 3 22.27 -20.24 46.81
C ARG A 3 22.82 -19.60 45.52
N GLU A 4 23.97 -20.07 45.03
CA GLU A 4 24.61 -19.54 43.82
C GLU A 4 23.88 -19.98 42.54
N LEU A 5 23.25 -21.17 42.57
CA LEU A 5 22.46 -21.67 41.46
C LEU A 5 21.18 -20.85 41.21
N GLY A 6 20.61 -20.26 42.27
CA GLY A 6 19.42 -19.39 42.17
C GLY A 6 19.72 -18.03 41.56
N ILE A 7 20.87 -17.45 41.92
CA ILE A 7 21.32 -16.15 41.39
C ILE A 7 21.63 -16.26 39.90
N MET A 8 22.32 -17.33 39.48
CA MET A 8 22.65 -17.56 38.07
C MET A 8 21.40 -17.71 37.18
N LYS A 9 20.36 -18.40 37.66
CA LYS A 9 19.08 -18.54 36.93
C LYS A 9 18.34 -17.21 36.79
N PHE A 10 18.40 -16.37 37.83
CA PHE A 10 17.76 -15.05 37.81
C PHE A 10 18.40 -14.11 36.77
N PHE A 11 19.74 -14.08 36.69
CA PHE A 11 20.45 -13.28 35.68
C PHE A 11 20.19 -13.74 34.24
N VAL A 12 20.10 -15.06 34.01
CA VAL A 12 19.79 -15.60 32.67
C VAL A 12 18.38 -15.21 32.23
N VAL A 13 17.38 -15.27 33.13
CA VAL A 13 16.01 -14.85 32.81
C VAL A 13 15.94 -13.35 32.52
N ILE A 14 16.67 -12.52 33.26
CA ILE A 14 16.75 -11.08 32.98
C ILE A 14 17.41 -10.81 31.62
N LEU A 15 18.51 -11.50 31.30
CA LEU A 15 19.18 -11.34 30.01
C LEU A 15 18.29 -11.76 28.84
N ILE A 16 17.53 -12.85 28.99
CA ILE A 16 16.55 -13.28 27.97
C ILE A 16 15.41 -12.26 27.85
N ALA A 17 14.90 -11.71 28.95
CA ALA A 17 13.85 -10.69 28.90
C ALA A 17 14.33 -9.39 28.27
N VAL A 18 15.57 -8.96 28.57
CA VAL A 18 16.19 -7.78 27.94
C VAL A 18 16.43 -8.01 26.46
N ALA A 19 16.95 -9.19 26.08
CA ALA A 19 17.13 -9.53 24.67
C ALA A 19 15.79 -9.60 23.94
N ALA A 20 14.78 -10.26 24.50
CA ALA A 20 13.44 -10.34 23.93
C ALA A 20 12.80 -8.94 23.79
N PHE A 21 12.98 -8.05 24.78
CA PHE A 21 12.50 -6.66 24.70
C PHE A 21 13.24 -5.86 23.63
N TYR A 22 14.56 -6.05 23.49
CA TYR A 22 15.38 -5.38 22.48
C TYR A 22 15.03 -5.84 21.06
N PHE A 23 14.87 -7.16 20.85
CA PHE A 23 14.40 -7.72 19.59
C PHE A 23 12.95 -7.32 19.28
N TYR A 24 12.07 -7.32 20.28
CA TYR A 24 10.69 -6.84 20.13
C TYR A 24 10.63 -5.37 19.69
N LYS A 25 11.49 -4.50 20.22
CA LYS A 25 11.56 -3.09 19.80
C LYS A 25 12.18 -2.91 18.42
N SER A 26 13.08 -3.79 18.01
CA SER A 26 13.79 -3.71 16.72
C SER A 26 12.94 -4.21 15.54
N ASP A 27 11.94 -5.05 15.79
CA ASP A 27 11.05 -5.62 14.76
C ASP A 27 9.70 -4.88 14.63
N GLN A 28 9.48 -3.82 15.40
CA GLN A 28 8.32 -2.95 15.14
C GLN A 28 8.71 -1.98 14.03
N PRO A 29 7.99 -1.97 12.88
CA PRO A 29 8.20 -0.94 11.88
C PRO A 29 8.02 0.41 12.57
N GLU A 30 9.01 1.29 12.42
CA GLU A 30 8.95 2.64 12.95
C GLU A 30 7.81 3.37 12.23
N ILE A 31 6.66 3.50 12.89
CA ILE A 31 5.51 4.21 12.36
C ILE A 31 5.88 5.69 12.41
N ILE A 32 6.21 6.27 11.26
CA ILE A 32 6.47 7.71 11.15
C ILE A 32 5.21 8.46 11.54
N ILE A 33 5.35 9.28 12.58
CA ILE A 33 4.31 10.16 13.07
C ILE A 33 4.20 11.34 12.12
N TYR A 34 3.00 11.54 11.57
CA TYR A 34 2.62 12.74 10.84
C TYR A 34 2.72 13.95 11.77
N ASP A 35 3.70 14.83 11.54
CA ASP A 35 3.66 16.19 12.07
C ASP A 35 3.14 17.12 10.99
N GLY A 36 2.01 17.75 11.28
CA GLY A 36 1.23 18.49 10.29
C GLY A 36 1.94 19.75 9.79
N ILE A 37 1.71 20.02 8.50
CA ILE A 37 1.62 21.35 7.88
C ILE A 37 2.91 22.17 7.96
N THR A 38 3.85 21.86 7.06
CA THR A 38 4.90 22.79 6.62
C THR A 38 4.65 23.20 5.17
N SER A 39 3.89 24.28 4.97
CA SER A 39 3.80 25.15 3.78
C SER A 39 3.64 24.59 2.35
N GLU A 40 3.62 23.28 2.12
CA GLU A 40 3.30 22.62 0.84
C GLU A 40 2.58 21.30 1.15
N ASN A 41 1.62 20.86 0.32
CA ASN A 41 0.93 19.57 0.50
C ASN A 41 1.91 18.41 0.28
N ILE A 42 2.72 18.10 1.28
CA ILE A 42 3.78 17.09 1.23
C ILE A 42 3.40 15.91 2.12
N PHE A 43 3.59 14.71 1.59
CA PHE A 43 3.53 13.45 2.32
C PHE A 43 4.93 12.87 2.42
N GLU A 44 5.36 12.49 3.64
CA GLU A 44 6.67 11.88 3.86
C GLU A 44 6.53 10.47 4.43
N VAL A 45 7.36 9.56 3.92
CA VAL A 45 7.58 8.22 4.46
C VAL A 45 9.08 8.04 4.71
N SER A 46 9.48 7.67 5.93
CA SER A 46 10.89 7.46 6.29
C SER A 46 11.14 6.22 7.13
N GLY A 47 12.24 5.54 6.89
CA GLY A 47 12.73 4.41 7.68
C GLY A 47 14.20 4.59 8.02
N SER A 48 14.82 3.56 8.62
CA SER A 48 16.25 3.59 8.98
C SER A 48 17.16 3.90 7.81
N ASP A 49 16.82 3.37 6.63
CA ASP A 49 17.64 3.43 5.42
C ASP A 49 16.85 4.02 4.24
N SER A 50 15.72 4.68 4.47
CA SER A 50 14.93 5.26 3.38
C SER A 50 14.20 6.53 3.76
N ARG A 51 13.99 7.42 2.79
CA ARG A 51 13.19 8.63 2.97
C ARG A 51 12.59 9.08 1.65
N PHE A 52 11.28 9.21 1.60
CA PHE A 52 10.54 9.65 0.42
C PHE A 52 9.60 10.79 0.78
N GLN A 53 9.68 11.89 0.04
CA GLN A 53 8.77 13.03 0.14
C GLN A 53 8.02 13.19 -1.18
N TYR A 54 6.70 13.21 -1.09
CA TYR A 54 5.79 13.33 -2.22
C TYR A 54 5.04 14.65 -2.17
N GLU A 55 4.95 15.35 -3.29
CA GLU A 55 3.99 16.45 -3.45
C GLU A 55 2.62 15.86 -3.80
N LEU A 56 1.57 16.30 -3.11
CA LEU A 56 0.20 15.90 -3.36
C LEU A 56 -0.56 17.00 -4.14
N GLU A 57 -1.53 16.60 -4.94
CA GLU A 57 -2.52 17.52 -5.49
C GLU A 57 -3.42 18.07 -4.37
N GLU A 58 -3.92 19.30 -4.52
CA GLU A 58 -4.73 19.98 -3.49
C GLU A 58 -6.11 19.32 -3.26
N GLY A 59 -6.66 18.66 -4.28
CA GLY A 59 -8.01 18.08 -4.24
C GLY A 59 -8.03 16.63 -3.77
N PHE A 60 -8.97 16.32 -2.89
CA PHE A 60 -9.34 14.93 -2.61
C PHE A 60 -10.13 14.34 -3.79
N ILE A 61 -9.86 13.07 -4.06
CA ILE A 61 -10.57 12.27 -5.05
C ILE A 61 -11.35 11.16 -4.34
N SER A 62 -12.50 10.82 -4.90
CA SER A 62 -13.23 9.60 -4.58
C SER A 62 -13.36 8.80 -5.86
N ILE A 63 -12.91 7.55 -5.84
CA ILE A 63 -12.98 6.65 -6.99
C ILE A 63 -13.79 5.42 -6.60
N ASP A 64 -14.92 5.24 -7.28
CA ASP A 64 -15.69 4.01 -7.27
C ASP A 64 -15.30 3.18 -8.50
N ALA A 65 -14.75 1.99 -8.27
CA ALA A 65 -14.35 1.10 -9.36
C ALA A 65 -14.54 -0.37 -8.99
N VAL A 66 -14.35 -1.22 -9.99
CA VAL A 66 -14.16 -2.65 -9.80
C VAL A 66 -12.65 -2.91 -9.91
N ALA A 67 -12.06 -3.59 -8.92
CA ALA A 67 -10.63 -3.88 -8.90
C ALA A 67 -10.37 -5.33 -9.28
N ALA A 68 -9.27 -5.51 -10.00
CA ALA A 68 -8.54 -6.77 -10.04
C ALA A 68 -7.09 -6.52 -9.63
N MET A 69 -6.57 -7.33 -8.71
CA MET A 69 -5.18 -7.22 -8.28
C MET A 69 -4.25 -7.82 -9.32
N THR A 70 -3.16 -7.12 -9.58
CA THR A 70 -2.08 -7.61 -10.45
C THR A 70 -0.83 -8.03 -9.68
N GLY A 71 -0.64 -7.49 -8.48
CA GLY A 71 0.39 -7.91 -7.53
C GLY A 71 0.42 -7.06 -6.26
N THR A 72 0.83 -7.67 -5.16
CA THR A 72 1.22 -6.99 -3.92
C THR A 72 2.73 -6.78 -3.94
N ASN A 73 3.18 -5.54 -3.73
CA ASN A 73 4.60 -5.23 -3.63
C ASN A 73 4.94 -4.82 -2.19
N GLY A 74 6.02 -5.39 -1.67
CA GLY A 74 6.46 -5.17 -0.30
C GLY A 74 7.15 -3.82 -0.11
N GLY A 75 6.33 -2.80 0.13
CA GLY A 75 6.53 -1.64 1.02
C GLY A 75 7.89 -0.98 1.26
N LEU A 76 7.82 0.35 1.43
CA LEU A 76 8.77 1.27 2.09
C LEU A 76 10.13 1.49 1.40
N LYS A 77 10.73 0.49 0.75
CA LYS A 77 11.89 0.72 -0.14
C LYS A 77 11.49 1.48 -1.42
N GLU A 78 10.21 1.46 -1.77
CA GLU A 78 9.66 2.08 -2.98
C GLU A 78 8.69 3.26 -2.73
N GLY A 79 8.63 3.81 -1.50
CA GLY A 79 7.82 5.00 -1.22
C GLY A 79 6.57 4.87 -0.34
N GLY A 80 6.36 3.70 0.27
CA GLY A 80 5.17 3.37 1.07
C GLY A 80 4.68 1.96 0.74
N ALA A 81 3.66 1.45 1.42
CA ALA A 81 3.02 0.19 1.03
C ALA A 81 2.33 0.39 -0.33
N LEU A 82 2.67 -0.43 -1.34
CA LEU A 82 2.20 -0.28 -2.72
C LEU A 82 1.32 -1.46 -3.14
N LEU A 83 0.09 -1.16 -3.57
CA LEU A 83 -0.74 -2.12 -4.28
C LEU A 83 -0.96 -1.65 -5.71
N THR A 84 -0.69 -2.53 -6.67
CA THR A 84 -0.98 -2.26 -8.08
C THR A 84 -2.29 -2.91 -8.48
N VAL A 85 -3.27 -2.06 -8.77
CA VAL A 85 -4.64 -2.48 -9.11
C VAL A 85 -4.99 -2.03 -10.52
N HIS A 86 -5.80 -2.83 -11.20
CA HIS A 86 -6.56 -2.36 -12.35
C HIS A 86 -7.90 -1.83 -11.88
N LEU A 87 -8.15 -0.55 -12.10
CA LEU A 87 -9.46 0.05 -11.87
C LEU A 87 -10.27 -0.06 -13.15
N LEU A 88 -11.42 -0.72 -13.03
CA LEU A 88 -12.36 -0.95 -14.11
C LEU A 88 -13.61 -0.09 -13.90
N ASN A 89 -14.08 0.55 -14.96
CA ASN A 89 -15.33 1.30 -14.93
C ASN A 89 -16.52 0.37 -14.68
N HIS A 90 -17.38 0.72 -13.70
CA HIS A 90 -18.57 -0.08 -13.32
C HIS A 90 -19.50 -0.39 -14.50
N GLN A 91 -19.78 0.60 -15.36
CA GLN A 91 -20.68 0.40 -16.50
C GLN A 91 -20.08 -0.58 -17.52
N ALA A 92 -18.76 -0.49 -17.75
CA ALA A 92 -18.05 -1.41 -18.63
C ALA A 92 -18.03 -2.83 -18.06
N VAL A 93 -17.79 -2.98 -16.76
CA VAL A 93 -17.80 -4.29 -16.07
C VAL A 93 -19.19 -4.91 -16.11
N ASN A 94 -20.25 -4.17 -15.80
CA ASN A 94 -21.62 -4.70 -15.84
C ASN A 94 -21.94 -5.27 -17.22
N LYS A 95 -21.64 -4.51 -18.28
CA LYS A 95 -21.85 -4.97 -19.67
C LYS A 95 -21.00 -6.21 -20.00
N PHE A 96 -19.75 -6.26 -19.53
CA PHE A 96 -18.88 -7.41 -19.73
C PHE A 96 -19.43 -8.65 -19.01
N THR A 97 -19.83 -8.52 -17.75
CA THR A 97 -20.38 -9.62 -16.93
C THR A 97 -21.70 -10.13 -17.49
N GLU A 98 -22.59 -9.25 -17.96
CA GLU A 98 -23.83 -9.65 -18.65
C GLU A 98 -23.55 -10.47 -19.91
N THR A 99 -22.54 -10.08 -20.68
CA THR A 99 -22.24 -10.70 -21.99
C THR A 99 -21.40 -11.97 -21.85
N TYR A 100 -20.48 -11.99 -20.88
CA TYR A 100 -19.39 -12.98 -20.80
C TYR A 100 -19.19 -13.59 -19.41
N GLY A 101 -19.91 -13.15 -18.38
CA GLY A 101 -19.68 -13.53 -16.98
C GLY A 101 -19.81 -15.02 -16.66
N GLN A 102 -20.42 -15.81 -17.55
CA GLN A 102 -20.48 -17.28 -17.46
C GLN A 102 -19.50 -18.02 -18.38
N SER A 103 -18.82 -17.31 -19.28
CA SER A 103 -18.14 -17.93 -20.43
C SER A 103 -16.67 -18.30 -20.20
N GLY A 104 -16.06 -17.90 -19.08
CA GLY A 104 -14.64 -18.15 -18.80
C GLY A 104 -13.68 -17.60 -19.87
N LEU A 105 -14.16 -16.70 -20.74
CA LEU A 105 -13.35 -16.09 -21.79
C LEU A 105 -12.28 -15.18 -21.19
N CYS A 106 -11.10 -15.19 -21.81
CA CYS A 106 -9.97 -14.38 -21.39
C CYS A 106 -10.36 -12.89 -21.41
N PRO A 107 -10.35 -12.17 -20.27
CA PRO A 107 -10.78 -10.78 -20.22
C PRO A 107 -9.73 -9.80 -20.76
N ALA A 108 -8.59 -10.25 -21.29
CA ALA A 108 -7.49 -9.39 -21.73
C ALA A 108 -7.89 -8.26 -22.71
N PRO A 109 -8.74 -8.48 -23.73
CA PRO A 109 -9.19 -7.39 -24.60
C PRO A 109 -9.98 -6.32 -23.85
N PHE A 110 -10.76 -6.71 -22.84
CA PHE A 110 -11.50 -5.78 -21.99
C PHE A 110 -10.55 -4.96 -21.12
N PHE A 111 -9.58 -5.60 -20.46
CA PHE A 111 -8.58 -4.89 -19.65
C PHE A 111 -7.79 -3.86 -20.46
N ASN A 112 -7.31 -4.22 -21.66
CA ASN A 112 -6.54 -3.30 -22.49
C ASN A 112 -7.30 -2.02 -22.89
N GLN A 113 -8.64 -2.08 -22.90
CA GLN A 113 -9.48 -0.95 -23.30
C GLN A 113 -10.04 -0.18 -22.11
N TYR A 114 -10.30 -0.84 -21.00
CA TYR A 114 -11.12 -0.30 -19.90
C TYR A 114 -10.45 -0.36 -18.53
N ALA A 115 -9.21 -0.85 -18.43
CA ALA A 115 -8.47 -0.89 -17.18
C ALA A 115 -7.45 0.23 -17.08
N ASP A 116 -7.57 1.03 -16.03
CA ASP A 116 -6.54 1.97 -15.62
C ASP A 116 -5.71 1.34 -14.51
N GLN A 117 -4.41 1.19 -14.74
CA GLN A 117 -3.51 0.71 -13.69
C GLN A 117 -3.22 1.85 -12.71
N LYS A 118 -3.51 1.63 -11.43
CA LYS A 118 -3.22 2.56 -10.33
C LYS A 118 -2.30 1.92 -9.30
N ILE A 119 -1.52 2.77 -8.66
CA ILE A 119 -0.62 2.43 -7.56
C ILE A 119 -1.17 3.10 -6.30
N LEU A 120 -1.60 2.29 -5.34
CA LEU A 120 -2.16 2.76 -4.08
C LEU A 120 -1.06 2.84 -3.04
N VAL A 121 -0.91 4.01 -2.42
CA VAL A 121 0.04 4.28 -1.34
C VAL A 121 -0.74 4.51 -0.06
N ALA A 122 -0.49 3.72 0.99
CA ALA A 122 -1.23 3.88 2.24
C ALA A 122 -0.84 5.17 2.99
N ALA A 123 -1.82 6.00 3.37
CA ALA A 123 -1.59 7.18 4.21
C ALA A 123 -1.36 6.85 5.70
N SER A 124 -1.58 5.60 6.13
CA SER A 124 -1.34 5.17 7.50
C SER A 124 -1.13 3.66 7.58
N SER A 125 -0.60 3.17 8.69
CA SER A 125 -0.46 1.73 8.97
C SER A 125 -1.79 0.99 8.88
N VAL A 126 -2.87 1.59 9.40
CA VAL A 126 -4.23 1.02 9.35
C VAL A 126 -4.69 0.79 7.91
N ILE A 127 -4.47 1.78 7.03
CA ILE A 127 -4.78 1.60 5.59
C ILE A 127 -3.84 0.60 4.93
N GLY A 128 -2.56 0.59 5.33
CA GLY A 128 -1.59 -0.39 4.87
C GLY A 128 -2.02 -1.82 5.17
N GLU A 129 -2.50 -2.07 6.39
CA GLU A 129 -3.05 -3.38 6.80
C GLU A 129 -4.27 -3.76 5.98
N LYS A 130 -5.21 -2.82 5.74
CA LYS A 130 -6.37 -3.07 4.87
C LYS A 130 -5.95 -3.48 3.46
N ILE A 131 -5.04 -2.72 2.85
CA ILE A 131 -4.48 -3.00 1.52
C ILE A 131 -3.79 -4.37 1.50
N ALA A 132 -2.96 -4.68 2.51
CA ALA A 132 -2.21 -5.94 2.59
C ALA A 132 -3.12 -7.16 2.84
N SER A 133 -4.24 -6.97 3.55
CA SER A 133 -5.23 -8.02 3.79
C SER A 133 -6.10 -8.33 2.57
N TRP A 134 -6.05 -7.48 1.55
CA TRP A 134 -6.89 -7.62 0.37
C TRP A 134 -6.41 -8.77 -0.51
N ASN A 135 -7.16 -9.85 -0.51
CA ASN A 135 -6.86 -11.05 -1.27
C ASN A 135 -7.77 -11.14 -2.50
N LEU A 136 -7.39 -10.49 -3.60
CA LEU A 136 -8.12 -10.59 -4.87
C LEU A 136 -7.52 -11.70 -5.75
N PRO A 137 -8.26 -12.78 -6.02
CA PRO A 137 -7.78 -13.83 -6.91
C PRO A 137 -7.76 -13.38 -8.38
N ASP A 138 -6.80 -13.93 -9.12
CA ASP A 138 -6.62 -13.93 -10.58
C ASP A 138 -7.50 -12.96 -11.40
N TYR A 139 -6.91 -11.86 -11.90
CA TYR A 139 -7.60 -10.88 -12.76
C TYR A 139 -8.31 -11.49 -13.97
N ARG A 140 -7.93 -12.70 -14.39
CA ARG A 140 -8.54 -13.44 -15.50
C ARG A 140 -9.93 -13.99 -15.16
N MET A 141 -10.32 -14.05 -13.89
CA MET A 141 -11.61 -14.56 -13.44
C MET A 141 -12.55 -13.41 -13.08
N SER A 142 -13.52 -13.08 -13.93
CA SER A 142 -14.45 -11.97 -13.63
C SER A 142 -15.30 -12.16 -12.37
N SER A 143 -15.45 -13.40 -11.91
CA SER A 143 -16.13 -13.73 -10.65
C SER A 143 -15.36 -13.33 -9.39
N THR A 144 -14.09 -12.96 -9.52
CA THR A 144 -13.22 -12.58 -8.40
C THR A 144 -12.97 -11.08 -8.33
N TRP A 145 -13.56 -10.32 -9.27
CA TRP A 145 -13.48 -8.87 -9.26
C TRP A 145 -14.38 -8.30 -8.15
N GLU A 146 -13.85 -7.36 -7.39
CA GLU A 146 -14.57 -6.77 -6.26
C GLU A 146 -14.82 -5.29 -6.48
N ASN A 147 -15.96 -4.81 -5.97
CA ASN A 147 -16.22 -3.39 -5.88
C ASN A 147 -15.43 -2.80 -4.71
N PHE A 148 -14.93 -1.60 -4.92
CA PHE A 148 -14.28 -0.85 -3.87
C PHE A 148 -14.43 0.65 -4.12
N THR A 149 -14.26 1.40 -3.05
CA THR A 149 -14.20 2.86 -3.06
C THR A 149 -12.87 3.28 -2.44
N ILE A 150 -12.11 4.10 -3.17
CA ILE A 150 -10.91 4.77 -2.68
C ILE A 150 -11.26 6.23 -2.40
N GLN A 151 -10.88 6.72 -1.22
CA GLN A 151 -10.78 8.16 -0.98
C GLN A 151 -9.33 8.51 -0.65
N GLY A 152 -8.84 9.59 -1.27
CA GLY A 152 -7.47 10.00 -1.10
C GLY A 152 -7.08 11.19 -1.95
N GLN A 153 -5.78 11.31 -2.24
CA GLN A 153 -5.23 12.38 -3.06
C GLN A 153 -4.28 11.83 -4.11
N CYS A 154 -4.25 12.45 -5.28
CA CYS A 154 -3.26 12.14 -6.29
C CYS A 154 -1.87 12.56 -5.80
N ILE A 155 -0.88 11.68 -5.97
CA ILE A 155 0.52 12.05 -5.80
C ILE A 155 0.98 12.68 -7.11
N LYS A 156 1.43 13.93 -7.01
CA LYS A 156 1.82 14.77 -8.14
C LYS A 156 3.24 14.51 -8.61
N ARG A 157 4.19 14.35 -7.67
CA ARG A 157 5.59 14.01 -7.95
C ARG A 157 6.35 13.60 -6.70
N LEU A 158 7.52 13.01 -6.89
CA LEU A 158 8.55 12.86 -5.88
C LEU A 158 9.33 14.18 -5.73
N LYS A 159 9.37 14.73 -4.52
CA LYS A 159 10.20 15.90 -4.16
C LYS A 159 11.61 15.49 -3.75
N TYR A 160 11.70 14.39 -3.00
CA TYR A 160 12.94 13.83 -2.50
C TYR A 160 12.77 12.32 -2.32
N GLY A 161 13.77 11.53 -2.73
CA GLY A 161 13.81 10.10 -2.50
C GLY A 161 15.21 9.65 -2.14
N GLU A 162 15.32 8.81 -1.13
CA GLU A 162 16.57 8.22 -0.68
C GLU A 162 16.31 6.77 -0.28
N LEU A 163 17.21 5.87 -0.70
CA LEU A 163 17.19 4.47 -0.35
C LEU A 163 18.63 3.96 -0.16
N ASP A 164 18.89 3.33 0.97
CA ASP A 164 20.19 2.79 1.35
C ASP A 164 21.33 3.83 1.19
N GLY A 165 21.02 5.11 1.47
CA GLY A 165 21.93 6.26 1.36
C GLY A 165 22.12 6.81 -0.07
N GLU A 166 21.42 6.26 -1.06
CA GLU A 166 21.46 6.69 -2.46
C GLU A 166 20.22 7.51 -2.82
N GLU A 167 20.41 8.58 -3.60
CA GLU A 167 19.30 9.40 -4.10
C GLU A 167 18.49 8.63 -5.15
N MET A 168 17.18 8.57 -4.94
CA MET A 168 16.23 7.88 -5.80
C MET A 168 15.42 8.89 -6.60
N GLN A 169 15.26 8.60 -7.89
CA GLN A 169 14.48 9.42 -8.81
C GLN A 169 13.37 8.58 -9.44
N ILE A 170 12.14 9.11 -9.44
CA ILE A 170 11.00 8.50 -10.12
C ILE A 170 10.61 9.40 -11.29
N PRO A 171 10.56 8.89 -12.53
CA PRO A 171 10.19 9.71 -13.68
C PRO A 171 8.78 10.31 -13.54
N ASP A 172 8.60 11.57 -13.97
CA ASP A 172 7.32 12.29 -13.87
C ASP A 172 6.13 11.53 -14.50
N SER A 173 6.41 10.70 -15.52
CA SER A 173 5.40 9.88 -16.18
C SER A 173 4.72 8.86 -15.26
N PHE A 174 5.32 8.53 -14.10
CA PHE A 174 4.70 7.68 -13.08
C PHE A 174 3.55 8.37 -12.34
N PHE A 175 3.45 9.69 -12.38
CA PHE A 175 2.41 10.48 -11.70
C PHE A 175 1.29 10.93 -12.65
N ASN A 176 1.52 10.84 -13.97
CA ASN A 176 0.55 11.22 -14.99
C ASN A 176 -0.83 10.57 -14.76
N ASN A 177 -1.89 11.34 -15.06
CA ASN A 177 -3.28 10.90 -14.95
C ASN A 177 -3.62 10.32 -13.57
N CYS A 178 -3.01 10.86 -12.50
CA CYS A 178 -3.22 10.40 -11.13
C CYS A 178 -2.99 8.88 -10.99
N ARG A 179 -1.86 8.39 -11.51
CA ARG A 179 -1.53 6.96 -11.46
C ARG A 179 -1.16 6.50 -10.05
N MET A 180 -0.54 7.37 -9.25
CA MET A 180 -0.24 7.13 -7.84
C MET A 180 -1.24 7.88 -6.97
N ILE A 181 -1.84 7.18 -6.00
CA ILE A 181 -2.86 7.73 -5.11
C ILE A 181 -2.43 7.46 -3.67
N LEU A 182 -2.33 8.53 -2.87
CA LEU A 182 -2.25 8.42 -1.42
C LEU A 182 -3.66 8.12 -0.89
N VAL A 183 -3.84 6.92 -0.34
CA VAL A 183 -5.14 6.39 0.10
C VAL A 183 -5.34 6.70 1.58
N ASN A 184 -6.37 7.49 1.87
CA ASN A 184 -6.80 7.82 3.21
C ASN A 184 -7.88 6.86 3.71
N GLU A 185 -8.77 6.44 2.81
CA GLU A 185 -9.83 5.49 3.11
C GLU A 185 -9.97 4.47 1.96
N LEU A 186 -10.17 3.22 2.37
CA LEU A 186 -10.44 2.11 1.47
C LEU A 186 -11.62 1.33 2.04
N GLU A 187 -12.67 1.24 1.24
CA GLU A 187 -13.83 0.40 1.48
C GLU A 187 -13.93 -0.63 0.36
N HIS A 188 -14.09 -1.90 0.72
CA HIS A 188 -14.35 -2.97 -0.22
C HIS A 188 -15.65 -3.65 0.19
N TYR A 189 -16.43 -4.10 -0.79
CA TYR A 189 -17.68 -4.79 -0.53
C TYR A 189 -17.91 -5.87 -1.59
N SER A 190 -18.29 -7.05 -1.12
CA SER A 190 -18.69 -8.15 -1.99
C SER A 190 -20.04 -7.81 -2.64
N LEU A 191 -20.17 -8.14 -3.92
CA LEU A 191 -21.46 -8.19 -4.62
C LEU A 191 -22.39 -9.24 -3.99
#